data_AF-A0AAV5H485-F1
#
_entry.id   AF-A0AAV5H485-F1
#
_cell.length_a   1.000
_cell.length_b   1.000
_cell.length_c   1.000
_cell.angle_alpha   90.00
_cell.angle_beta   90.00
_cell.angle_gamma   90.00
#
_symmetry.space_group_name_H-M   'P 1'
#
loop_
_entity.id
_entity.type
_entity.pdbx_description
1 polymer ?
#
loop_
_entity_poly.entity_id
_entity_poly.type
_entity_poly.pdbx_seq_one_letter_code
_entity_poly.pdbx_strand_id
1 'polypeptide(L)' 'MGWKNLGVNERPNLVVLRQSNIPAVLVEVGFINNDQDNALFDQEFDATARAIADGIAGTLWTW' A
#
# COMPACT_ATOMS: atom_id res chain seq x y z
N MET A 1 -9.17 -9.34 -3.34
CA MET A 1 -8.71 -8.67 -2.10
C MET A 1 -9.77 -7.75 -1.47
N GLY A 2 -10.88 -7.38 -2.13
CA GLY A 2 -11.97 -6.66 -1.45
C GLY A 2 -11.74 -5.18 -1.14
N TRP A 3 -10.49 -4.69 -1.22
CA TRP A 3 -10.15 -3.29 -1.00
C TRP A 3 -10.77 -2.35 -2.03
N LYS A 4 -11.25 -1.19 -1.55
CA LYS A 4 -11.61 -0.07 -2.42
C LYS A 4 -10.35 0.66 -2.88
N ASN A 5 -10.16 0.78 -4.18
CA ASN A 5 -9.06 1.56 -4.75
C ASN A 5 -9.33 3.08 -4.60
N LEU A 6 -8.52 3.77 -3.78
CA LEU A 6 -8.59 5.22 -3.58
C LEU A 6 -7.63 6.02 -4.48
N GLY A 7 -6.92 5.33 -5.37
CA GLY A 7 -5.96 5.92 -6.31
C GLY A 7 -4.62 6.29 -5.68
N VAL A 8 -3.77 6.93 -6.48
CA VAL A 8 -2.45 7.42 -6.07
C VAL A 8 -2.54 8.92 -5.87
N ASN A 9 -2.04 9.40 -4.73
CA ASN A 9 -2.05 10.82 -4.39
C ASN A 9 -0.64 11.29 -4.08
N GLU A 10 -0.22 12.41 -4.67
CA GLU A 10 1.03 13.06 -4.28
C GLU A 10 0.90 13.68 -2.89
N ARG A 11 1.90 13.39 -2.04
CA ARG A 11 1.97 13.86 -0.65
C ARG A 11 3.38 14.41 -0.37
N PRO A 12 3.76 15.57 -0.94
CA PRO A 12 5.13 16.07 -0.94
C PRO A 12 5.69 16.39 0.46
N ASN A 13 4.83 16.52 1.46
CA ASN A 13 5.21 16.91 2.82
C ASN A 13 5.38 15.73 3.78
N LEU A 14 5.15 14.48 3.34
CA LEU A 14 5.43 13.31 4.18
C LEU A 14 6.93 13.15 4.33
N VAL A 15 7.43 13.32 5.54
CA VAL A 15 8.88 13.33 5.83
C VAL A 15 9.57 12.07 5.32
N VAL A 16 8.95 10.90 5.50
CA VAL A 16 9.48 9.62 5.02
C VAL A 16 9.68 9.59 3.50
N LEU A 17 8.76 10.16 2.73
CA LEU A 17 8.87 10.23 1.28
C LEU A 17 9.85 11.32 0.85
N ARG A 18 9.77 12.50 1.48
CA ARG A 18 10.57 13.68 1.14
C ARG A 18 12.06 13.51 1.44
N GLN A 19 12.42 12.75 2.49
CA GLN A 19 13.81 12.55 2.92
C GLN A 19 14.42 11.23 2.43
N SER A 20 13.67 10.41 1.68
CA SER A 20 14.20 9.19 1.07
C SER A 20 15.06 9.54 -0.15
N ASN A 21 16.29 9.01 -0.20
CA ASN A 21 17.21 9.19 -1.33
C ASN A 21 17.04 8.10 -2.43
N ILE A 22 15.97 7.32 -2.34
CA ILE A 22 15.57 6.27 -3.28
C ILE A 22 14.08 6.48 -3.63
N PRO A 23 13.57 5.91 -4.73
CA PRO A 23 12.13 5.88 -5.00
C PRO A 23 11.36 5.32 -3.79
N ALA A 24 10.35 6.05 -3.32
CA ALA A 24 9.60 5.71 -2.11
C ALA A 24 8.09 5.92 -2.32
N VAL A 25 7.30 5.02 -1.73
CA VAL A 25 5.83 5.11 -1.68
C VAL A 25 5.36 4.79 -0.26
N LEU A 26 4.24 5.37 0.16
CA LEU A 26 3.53 5.01 1.38
C LEU A 26 2.20 4.38 0.97
N VAL A 27 1.91 3.18 1.49
CA VAL A 27 0.68 2.45 1.20
C VAL A 27 -0.24 2.52 2.41
N GLU A 28 -1.45 3.05 2.19
CA GLU A 28 -2.54 3.04 3.17
C GLU A 28 -3.48 1.89 2.80
N VAL A 29 -3.49 0.81 3.59
CA VAL A 29 -4.21 -0.43 3.25
C VAL A 29 -5.69 -0.37 3.65
N GLY A 30 -6.03 0.38 4.69
CA GLY A 30 -7.40 0.56 5.17
C GLY A 30 -7.48 1.62 6.25
N PHE A 31 -8.69 1.91 6.72
CA PHE A 31 -8.93 2.84 7.81
C PHE A 31 -9.06 2.11 9.14
N ILE A 32 -8.16 2.40 10.08
CA ILE A 32 -8.15 1.74 11.41
C ILE A 32 -9.45 1.97 12.21
N ASN A 33 -10.18 3.05 11.93
CA ASN A 33 -11.46 3.37 12.57
C ASN A 33 -12.67 2.75 11.85
N ASN A 34 -12.46 1.84 10.89
CA ASN A 34 -13.51 1.11 10.19
C ASN A 34 -13.40 -0.38 10.50
N ASP A 35 -14.40 -0.92 11.20
CA ASP A 35 -14.43 -2.34 11.61
C ASP A 35 -14.41 -3.32 10.43
N GLN A 36 -15.00 -2.94 9.29
CA GLN A 36 -15.00 -3.76 8.07
C GLN A 36 -13.61 -3.81 7.44
N ASP A 37 -12.89 -2.68 7.42
CA ASP A 37 -11.51 -2.64 6.94
C ASP A 37 -10.59 -3.46 7.84
N ASN A 38 -10.79 -3.39 9.17
CA ASN A 38 -10.03 -4.19 10.12
C ASN A 38 -10.27 -5.70 9.93
N ALA A 39 -11.54 -6.12 9.79
CA ALA A 39 -11.86 -7.52 9.54
C ALA A 39 -11.32 -8.02 8.19
N LEU A 40 -11.37 -7.19 7.15
CA LEU A 40 -10.80 -7.49 5.84
C LEU A 40 -9.27 -7.58 5.91
N PHE A 41 -8.62 -6.71 6.67
CA PHE A 41 -7.17 -6.73 6.88
C PHE A 41 -6.72 -8.04 7.52
N ASP A 42 -7.41 -8.50 8.57
CA ASP A 42 -7.11 -9.76 9.24
C ASP A 42 -7.33 -10.97 8.31
N GLN A 43 -8.43 -10.97 7.56
CA GLN A 43 -8.77 -12.06 6.65
C GLN A 43 -7.82 -12.17 5.44
N GLU A 44 -7.41 -11.03 4.88
CA GLU A 44 -6.65 -10.94 3.62
C GLU A 44 -5.19 -10.53 3.85
N PHE A 45 -4.66 -10.68 5.06
CA PHE A 45 -3.33 -10.20 5.44
C PHE A 45 -2.23 -10.69 4.47
N ASP A 46 -2.15 -12.01 4.26
CA ASP A 46 -1.14 -12.61 3.39
C ASP A 46 -1.32 -12.21 1.92
N ALA A 47 -2.56 -12.16 1.44
CA ALA A 47 -2.87 -11.74 0.08
C ALA A 47 -2.47 -10.28 -0.16
N THR A 48 -2.73 -9.42 0.82
CA THR A 48 -2.37 -8.00 0.79
C THR A 48 -0.85 -7.81 0.79
N ALA A 49 -0.14 -8.50 1.68
CA ALA A 49 1.33 -8.48 1.72
C ALA A 49 1.93 -8.95 0.40
N ARG A 50 1.38 -10.04 -0.18
CA ARG A 50 1.82 -10.57 -1.46
C ARG A 50 1.59 -9.59 -2.61
N ALA A 51 0.43 -8.94 -2.66
CA ALA A 51 0.15 -7.94 -3.69
C ALA A 51 1.10 -6.73 -3.63
N ILE A 52 1.50 -6.30 -2.43
CA ILE A 52 2.53 -5.26 -2.26
C ILE A 52 3.87 -5.74 -2.81
N ALA A 53 4.28 -6.96 -2.46
CA ALA A 53 5.53 -7.54 -2.94
C ALA A 53 5.55 -7.69 -4.47
N ASP A 54 4.48 -8.23 -5.05
CA ASP A 54 4.33 -8.41 -6.49
C ASP A 54 4.32 -7.05 -7.22
N GLY A 55 3.68 -6.03 -6.62
CA GLY A 55 3.69 -4.66 -7.13
C GLY A 55 5.11 -4.07 -7.19
N ILE A 56 5.89 -4.22 -6.11
CA ILE A 56 7.30 -3.78 -6.09
C ILE A 56 8.12 -4.57 -7.11
N ALA A 57 7.97 -5.90 -7.15
CA ALA A 57 8.70 -6.75 -8.10
C ALA A 57 8.42 -6.33 -9.56
N GLY A 58 7.18 -6.04 -9.90
CA GLY A 58 6.80 -5.54 -11.22
C GLY A 58 7.42 -4.19 -11.60
N THR A 59 7.89 -3.38 -10.64
CA THR A 59 8.63 -2.13 -10.96
C THR A 59 10.11 -2.38 -11.27
N LEU A 60 10.68 -3.46 -10.74
CA LEU A 60 12.07 -3.82 -10.92
C LEU A 60 12.26 -4.70 -12.16
N TRP A 61 11.22 -5.47 -12.51
CA TRP A 61 11.22 -6.42 -13.60
C TRP A 61 9.99 -6.13 -14.47
N THR A 62 10.21 -5.62 -15.68
CA THR A 62 9.17 -5.65 -16.72
C THR A 62 8.99 -7.10 -17.16
N TRP A 63 7.81 -7.65 -16.92
CA TRP A 63 7.39 -8.97 -17.43
C TRP A 63 7.40 -9.04 -18.95
#